data_AF-A0A7S2K3C2-F1
#
_entry.id   AF-A0A7S2K3C2-F1
#
_cell.length_a   1.000
_cell.length_b   1.000
_cell.length_c   1.000
_cell.angle_alpha   90.00
_cell.angle_beta   90.00
_cell.angle_gamma   90.00
#
_symmetry.space_group_name_H-M   'P 1'
#
loop_
_entity.id
_entity.type
_entity.pdbx_description
1 polymer ?
#
loop_
_entity_poly.entity_id
_entity_poly.type
_entity_poly.pdbx_seq_one_letter_code
_entity_poly.pdbx_strand_id
1 'polypeptide(L)'
;MASLEAALEEARAAGLEADDTEEAQARLVALEAEAAAARAREAAAEGLQAAAAGQDRESLSASIAQAEAAGVQSEVIESARGKLADLEAAAAAEAEATARRAAALDALALATKGDNIASLEAALHEAAGAGLGEVATEEAKARLAELEAEAARARARDAATEALLSAASGHDRDALAAAISEAEAAGARADVVTSAKEQLAEWEAA
;
A
#
# COMPACT_ATOMS: atom_id res chain seq x y z
N MET A 1 3.92 55.51 21.95
CA MET A 1 3.03 56.03 20.90
C MET A 1 2.12 57.15 21.41
N ALA A 2 1.51 57.04 22.59
CA ALA A 2 0.78 58.15 23.24
C ALA A 2 1.61 59.47 23.37
N SER A 3 2.94 59.37 23.42
CA SER A 3 3.84 60.52 23.47
C SER A 3 3.93 61.33 22.16
N LEU A 4 3.60 60.76 20.99
CA LEU A 4 3.72 61.46 19.71
C LEU A 4 2.42 62.18 19.33
N GLU A 5 1.27 61.56 19.58
CA GLU A 5 -0.05 62.20 19.45
C GLU A 5 -0.20 63.39 20.41
N ALA A 6 0.20 63.21 21.68
CA ALA A 6 0.19 64.29 22.66
C ALA A 6 1.13 65.44 22.26
N ALA A 7 2.32 65.12 21.74
CA ALA A 7 3.28 66.13 21.26
C ALA A 7 2.77 66.87 20.02
N LEU A 8 2.00 66.21 19.14
CA LEU A 8 1.36 66.82 17.97
C LEU A 8 0.20 67.75 18.35
N GLU A 9 -0.63 67.38 19.33
CA GLU A 9 -1.66 68.27 19.87
C GLU A 9 -1.05 69.49 20.57
N GLU A 10 0.01 69.30 21.36
CA GLU A 10 0.68 70.39 22.06
C GLU A 10 1.42 71.33 21.09
N ALA A 11 2.01 70.79 20.02
CA ALA A 11 2.60 71.55 18.92
C ALA A 11 1.58 72.43 18.18
N ARG A 12 0.37 71.91 17.94
CA ARG A 12 -0.75 72.69 17.36
C ARG A 12 -1.25 73.77 18.30
N ALA A 13 -1.37 73.45 19.59
CA ALA A 13 -1.73 74.42 20.62
C ALA A 13 -0.69 75.55 20.76
N ALA A 14 0.58 75.26 20.45
CA ALA A 14 1.69 76.21 20.45
C ALA A 14 1.84 77.03 19.15
N GLY A 15 1.04 76.77 18.11
CA GLY A 15 1.02 77.57 16.88
C GLY A 15 2.11 77.26 15.85
N LEU A 16 2.64 76.03 15.84
CA LEU A 16 3.51 75.55 14.76
C LEU A 16 2.79 75.59 13.39
N GLU A 17 3.53 75.85 12.31
CA GLU A 17 2.98 75.97 10.95
C GLU A 17 2.23 74.70 10.54
N ALA A 18 1.11 74.87 9.83
CA ALA A 18 0.20 73.79 9.48
C ALA A 18 0.90 72.65 8.72
N ASP A 19 1.82 73.00 7.80
CA ASP A 19 2.57 72.08 6.97
C ASP A 19 3.43 71.09 7.80
N ASP A 20 4.12 71.56 8.85
CA ASP A 20 4.93 70.70 9.72
C ASP A 20 4.07 69.71 10.52
N THR A 21 2.85 70.12 10.90
CA THR A 21 1.91 69.25 11.62
C THR A 21 1.22 68.23 10.71
N GLU A 22 1.01 68.55 9.43
CA GLU A 22 0.48 67.61 8.43
C GLU A 22 1.48 66.52 8.08
N GLU A 23 2.76 66.86 7.87
CA GLU A 23 3.81 65.88 7.58
C GLU A 23 4.01 64.91 8.75
N ALA A 24 4.03 65.42 9.99
CA ALA A 24 4.14 64.61 11.19
C ALA A 24 2.90 63.72 11.40
N GLN A 25 1.70 64.17 11.03
CA GLN A 25 0.49 63.35 11.11
C GLN A 25 0.45 62.27 10.03
N ALA A 26 0.90 62.57 8.80
CA ALA A 26 1.08 61.56 7.75
C ALA A 26 2.10 60.49 8.14
N ARG A 27 3.20 60.91 8.81
CA ARG A 27 4.22 60.00 9.36
C ARG A 27 3.64 59.08 10.43
N LEU A 28 2.79 59.60 11.31
CA LEU A 28 2.11 58.81 12.34
C LEU A 28 1.21 57.72 11.71
N VAL A 29 0.36 58.09 10.75
CA VAL A 29 -0.53 57.14 10.04
C VAL A 29 0.29 56.06 9.33
N ALA A 30 1.40 56.42 8.69
CA ALA A 30 2.29 55.46 8.04
C ALA A 30 2.90 54.46 9.04
N LEU A 31 3.36 54.95 10.20
CA LEU A 31 3.93 54.10 11.26
C LEU A 31 2.88 53.16 11.87
N GLU A 32 1.63 53.61 12.03
CA GLU A 32 0.54 52.76 12.52
C GLU A 32 0.20 51.65 11.52
N ALA A 33 0.13 51.97 10.23
CA ALA A 33 -0.07 51.00 9.18
C ALA A 33 1.07 49.96 9.12
N GLU A 34 2.33 50.42 9.26
CA GLU A 34 3.50 49.54 9.31
C GLU A 34 3.48 48.63 10.55
N ALA A 35 3.12 49.16 11.72
CA ALA A 35 2.99 48.39 12.95
C ALA A 35 1.87 47.34 12.86
N ALA A 36 0.73 47.70 12.25
CA ALA A 36 -0.36 46.76 11.99
C ALA A 36 0.05 45.65 11.02
N ALA A 37 0.76 46.00 9.94
CA ALA A 37 1.31 45.03 8.98
C ALA A 37 2.37 44.11 9.62
N ALA A 38 3.22 44.64 10.50
CA ALA A 38 4.19 43.83 11.24
C ALA A 38 3.50 42.79 12.14
N ARG A 39 2.47 43.19 12.90
CA ARG A 39 1.68 42.26 13.72
C ARG A 39 0.94 41.22 12.89
N ALA A 40 0.39 41.61 11.74
CA ALA A 40 -0.28 40.69 10.84
C ALA A 40 0.69 39.64 10.27
N ARG A 41 1.92 40.05 9.91
CA ARG A 41 2.99 39.14 9.48
C ARG A 41 3.39 38.17 10.58
N GLU A 42 3.59 38.65 11.80
CA GLU A 42 3.97 37.83 12.94
C GLU A 42 2.88 36.78 13.24
N ALA A 43 1.62 37.20 13.34
CA ALA A 43 0.51 36.27 13.58
C ALA A 43 0.33 35.24 12.44
N ALA A 44 0.54 35.65 11.19
CA ALA A 44 0.48 34.72 10.06
C ALA A 44 1.66 33.74 10.06
N ALA A 45 2.86 34.17 10.46
CA ALA A 45 4.02 33.29 10.60
C ALA A 45 3.84 32.27 11.73
N GLU A 46 3.32 32.69 12.88
CA GLU A 46 2.98 31.78 13.99
C GLU A 46 1.89 30.78 13.59
N GLY A 47 0.83 31.25 12.92
CA GLY A 47 -0.23 30.38 12.41
C GLY A 47 0.30 29.35 11.40
N LEU A 48 1.18 29.78 10.49
CA LEU A 48 1.83 28.89 9.54
C LEU A 48 2.70 27.83 10.24
N GLN A 49 3.47 28.23 11.25
CA GLN A 49 4.31 27.31 12.01
C GLN A 49 3.47 26.28 12.78
N ALA A 50 2.36 26.72 13.38
CA ALA A 50 1.41 25.83 14.04
C ALA A 50 0.77 24.85 13.06
N ALA A 51 0.35 25.31 11.88
CA ALA A 51 -0.22 24.45 10.85
C ALA A 51 0.81 23.45 10.29
N ALA A 52 2.06 23.88 10.11
CA ALA A 52 3.14 23.03 9.62
C ALA A 52 3.56 21.93 10.62
N ALA A 53 3.31 22.14 11.91
CA ALA A 53 3.47 21.11 12.95
C ALA A 53 2.33 20.07 12.93
N GLY A 54 1.20 20.39 12.32
CA GLY A 54 0.06 19.49 12.14
C GLY A 54 0.23 18.49 10.99
N GLN A 55 -0.82 17.71 10.74
CA GLN A 55 -0.93 16.79 9.60
C GLN A 55 -2.10 17.13 8.66
N ASP A 56 -2.79 18.24 8.90
CA ASP A 56 -3.91 18.68 8.08
C ASP A 56 -3.41 19.53 6.91
N ARG A 57 -3.56 18.96 5.70
CA ARG A 57 -3.16 19.58 4.43
C ARG A 57 -3.99 20.83 4.10
N GLU A 58 -5.29 20.81 4.40
CA GLU A 58 -6.17 21.94 4.09
C GLU A 58 -5.82 23.13 4.99
N SER A 59 -5.66 22.88 6.29
CA SER A 59 -5.21 23.88 7.25
C SER A 59 -3.84 24.46 6.87
N LEU A 60 -2.86 23.62 6.51
CA LEU A 60 -1.53 24.08 6.10
C LEU A 60 -1.57 24.91 4.81
N SER A 61 -2.34 24.49 3.81
CA SER A 61 -2.51 25.24 2.55
C SER A 61 -3.15 26.61 2.79
N ALA A 62 -4.20 26.68 3.62
CA ALA A 62 -4.83 27.94 4.00
C ALA A 62 -3.86 28.88 4.74
N SER A 63 -3.07 28.35 5.68
CA SER A 63 -2.07 29.15 6.40
C SER A 63 -0.94 29.65 5.50
N ILE A 64 -0.52 28.87 4.48
CA ILE A 64 0.45 29.33 3.47
C ILE A 64 -0.11 30.53 2.71
N ALA A 65 -1.34 30.45 2.21
CA ALA A 65 -1.98 31.55 1.50
C ALA A 65 -2.12 32.82 2.37
N GLN A 66 -2.45 32.65 3.65
CA GLN A 66 -2.53 33.75 4.61
C GLN A 66 -1.15 34.38 4.89
N ALA A 67 -0.10 33.57 5.03
CA ALA A 67 1.27 34.04 5.23
C ALA A 67 1.81 34.80 3.99
N GLU A 68 1.50 34.32 2.79
CA GLU A 68 1.80 35.00 1.53
C GLU A 68 1.11 36.36 1.44
N ALA A 69 -0.20 36.42 1.76
CA ALA A 69 -0.96 37.65 1.74
C ALA A 69 -0.47 38.68 2.79
N ALA A 70 0.01 38.21 3.93
CA ALA A 70 0.60 39.06 4.96
C ALA A 70 2.02 39.53 4.59
N GLY A 71 2.70 38.89 3.64
CA GLY A 71 4.10 39.19 3.28
C GLY A 71 5.11 38.61 4.27
N VAL A 72 4.86 37.40 4.77
CA VAL A 72 5.82 36.60 5.54
C VAL A 72 7.04 36.29 4.66
N GLN A 73 8.21 36.10 5.28
CA GLN A 73 9.46 35.81 4.58
C GLN A 73 9.36 34.55 3.71
N SER A 74 9.94 34.60 2.52
CA SER A 74 9.86 33.54 1.51
C SER A 74 10.39 32.20 2.03
N GLU A 75 11.44 32.21 2.84
CA GLU A 75 12.07 31.00 3.40
C GLU A 75 11.09 30.19 4.28
N VAL A 76 10.27 30.87 5.09
CA VAL A 76 9.26 30.24 5.95
C VAL A 76 8.14 29.62 5.11
N ILE A 77 7.71 30.34 4.06
CA ILE A 77 6.69 29.88 3.12
C ILE A 77 7.20 28.67 2.33
N GLU A 78 8.45 28.69 1.85
CA GLU A 78 9.07 27.59 1.13
C GLU A 78 9.18 26.33 2.00
N SER A 79 9.60 26.47 3.26
CA SER A 79 9.63 25.35 4.20
C SER A 79 8.23 24.75 4.41
N ALA A 80 7.18 25.57 4.53
CA ALA A 80 5.82 25.09 4.70
C ALA A 80 5.28 24.40 3.43
N ARG A 81 5.61 24.92 2.24
CA ARG A 81 5.28 24.28 0.96
C ARG A 81 5.97 22.91 0.82
N GLY A 82 7.23 22.80 1.24
CA GLY A 82 7.93 21.51 1.30
C GLY A 82 7.18 20.50 2.19
N LYS A 83 6.76 20.93 3.38
CA LYS A 83 5.96 20.09 4.28
C LYS A 83 4.61 19.67 3.67
N LEU A 84 3.93 20.57 2.97
CA LEU A 84 2.68 20.25 2.27
C LEU A 84 2.90 19.19 1.19
N ALA A 85 3.95 19.34 0.39
CA ALA A 85 4.32 18.36 -0.63
C ALA A 85 4.64 16.98 -0.02
N ASP A 86 5.35 16.93 1.11
CA ASP A 86 5.62 15.68 1.82
C ASP A 86 4.33 15.00 2.30
N LEU A 87 3.36 15.77 2.83
CA LEU A 87 2.06 15.24 3.26
C LEU A 87 1.24 14.72 2.08
N GLU A 88 1.27 15.40 0.94
CA GLU A 88 0.61 14.95 -0.29
C GLU A 88 1.24 13.67 -0.84
N ALA A 89 2.56 13.59 -0.87
CA ALA A 89 3.29 12.40 -1.30
C ALA A 89 3.00 11.20 -0.37
N ALA A 90 2.98 11.41 0.94
CA ALA A 90 2.64 10.37 1.91
C ALA A 90 1.20 9.88 1.74
N ALA A 91 0.25 10.79 1.53
CA ALA A 91 -1.15 10.44 1.29
C ALA A 91 -1.33 9.65 -0.02
N ALA A 92 -0.63 10.04 -1.09
CA ALA A 92 -0.65 9.33 -2.36
C ALA A 92 -0.06 7.91 -2.22
N ALA A 93 1.06 7.77 -1.51
CA ALA A 93 1.68 6.47 -1.26
C ALA A 93 0.78 5.54 -0.46
N GLU A 94 0.07 6.04 0.57
CA GLU A 94 -0.87 5.21 1.33
C GLU A 94 -2.10 4.81 0.51
N ALA A 95 -2.60 5.70 -0.35
CA ALA A 95 -3.69 5.39 -1.27
C ALA A 95 -3.28 4.28 -2.27
N GLU A 96 -2.07 4.38 -2.84
CA GLU A 96 -1.52 3.35 -3.72
C GLU A 96 -1.33 2.01 -2.98
N ALA A 97 -0.77 2.03 -1.77
CA ALA A 97 -0.61 0.82 -0.96
C ALA A 97 -1.96 0.16 -0.64
N THR A 98 -2.99 0.96 -0.34
CA THR A 98 -4.34 0.47 -0.09
C THR A 98 -4.94 -0.17 -1.35
N ALA A 99 -4.82 0.50 -2.50
CA ALA A 99 -5.30 -0.04 -3.78
C ALA A 99 -4.57 -1.35 -4.14
N ARG A 100 -3.26 -1.43 -3.92
CA ARG A 100 -2.46 -2.63 -4.16
C ARG A 100 -2.88 -3.79 -3.26
N ARG A 101 -3.13 -3.53 -1.98
CA ARG A 101 -3.66 -4.57 -1.05
C ARG A 101 -5.02 -5.08 -1.49
N ALA A 102 -5.91 -4.19 -1.93
CA ALA A 102 -7.23 -4.59 -2.43
C ALA A 102 -7.13 -5.47 -3.69
N ALA A 103 -6.32 -5.05 -4.67
CA ALA A 103 -6.09 -5.84 -5.88
C ALA A 103 -5.49 -7.22 -5.58
N ALA A 104 -4.53 -7.29 -4.65
CA ALA A 104 -3.94 -8.55 -4.23
C ALA A 104 -4.96 -9.49 -3.54
N LEU A 105 -5.87 -8.95 -2.72
CA LEU A 105 -6.96 -9.73 -2.13
C LEU A 105 -7.90 -10.30 -3.20
N ASP A 106 -8.27 -9.49 -4.19
CA ASP A 106 -9.14 -9.93 -5.29
C ASP A 106 -8.46 -11.03 -6.13
N ALA A 107 -7.17 -10.85 -6.45
CA ALA A 107 -6.38 -11.84 -7.16
C ALA A 107 -6.27 -13.15 -6.37
N LEU A 108 -6.02 -13.06 -5.07
CA LEU A 108 -5.97 -14.22 -4.17
C LEU A 108 -7.32 -14.95 -4.13
N ALA A 109 -8.43 -14.21 -3.95
CA ALA A 109 -9.77 -14.79 -3.90
C ALA A 109 -10.16 -15.46 -5.23
N LEU A 110 -9.72 -14.92 -6.37
CA LEU A 110 -9.93 -15.54 -7.67
C LEU A 110 -9.09 -16.81 -7.83
N ALA A 111 -7.82 -16.76 -7.45
CA ALA A 111 -6.90 -17.89 -7.58
C ALA A 111 -7.29 -19.06 -6.67
N THR A 112 -7.75 -18.80 -5.43
CA THR A 112 -8.22 -19.83 -4.49
C THR A 112 -9.43 -20.61 -5.02
N LYS A 113 -10.26 -19.99 -5.87
CA LYS A 113 -11.41 -20.65 -6.51
C LYS A 113 -11.03 -21.48 -7.73
N GLY A 114 -9.81 -21.31 -8.25
CA GLY A 114 -9.31 -22.06 -9.39
C GLY A 114 -8.51 -23.29 -8.96
N ASP A 115 -8.13 -24.09 -9.96
CA ASP A 115 -7.32 -25.30 -9.79
C ASP A 115 -5.89 -25.13 -10.35
N ASN A 116 -5.49 -23.88 -10.61
CA ASN A 116 -4.18 -23.57 -11.15
C ASN A 116 -3.19 -23.20 -10.04
N ILE A 117 -2.35 -24.17 -9.68
CA ILE A 117 -1.26 -24.03 -8.70
C ILE A 117 -0.41 -22.79 -8.98
N ALA A 118 0.05 -22.60 -10.21
CA ALA A 118 0.95 -21.49 -10.56
C ALA A 118 0.28 -20.12 -10.41
N SER A 119 -1.02 -20.03 -10.72
CA SER A 119 -1.79 -18.80 -10.48
C SER A 119 -1.96 -18.50 -8.99
N LEU A 120 -2.15 -19.52 -8.17
CA LEU A 120 -2.29 -19.39 -6.72
C LEU A 120 -0.97 -19.01 -6.04
N GLU A 121 0.15 -19.59 -6.47
CA GLU A 121 1.50 -19.19 -6.03
C GLU A 121 1.80 -17.73 -6.38
N ALA A 122 1.49 -17.31 -7.61
CA ALA A 122 1.69 -15.94 -8.05
C ALA A 122 0.86 -14.95 -7.21
N ALA A 123 -0.40 -15.27 -6.95
CA ALA A 123 -1.27 -14.45 -6.11
C ALA A 123 -0.78 -14.37 -4.65
N LEU A 124 -0.28 -15.48 -4.09
CA LEU A 124 0.34 -15.48 -2.75
C LEU A 124 1.62 -14.64 -2.70
N HIS A 125 2.44 -14.68 -3.75
CA HIS A 125 3.64 -13.83 -3.84
C HIS A 125 3.27 -12.34 -3.93
N GLU A 126 2.27 -12.01 -4.75
CA GLU A 126 1.76 -10.63 -4.86
C GLU A 126 1.15 -10.13 -3.55
N ALA A 127 0.40 -10.99 -2.84
CA ALA A 127 -0.14 -10.72 -1.52
C ALA A 127 0.96 -10.38 -0.50
N ALA A 128 2.04 -11.16 -0.47
CA ALA A 128 3.20 -10.89 0.37
C ALA A 128 3.85 -9.54 -0.01
N GLY A 129 4.01 -9.26 -1.31
CA GLY A 129 4.55 -7.99 -1.81
C GLY A 129 3.66 -6.77 -1.51
N ALA A 130 2.35 -6.96 -1.37
CA ALA A 130 1.40 -5.93 -0.95
C ALA A 130 1.33 -5.76 0.58
N GLY A 131 2.03 -6.61 1.35
CA GLY A 131 2.01 -6.60 2.80
C GLY A 131 0.72 -7.13 3.41
N LEU A 132 0.03 -8.06 2.74
CA LEU A 132 -1.08 -8.79 3.34
C LEU A 132 -0.56 -9.69 4.46
N GLY A 133 -1.27 -9.67 5.59
CA GLY A 133 -0.91 -10.46 6.77
C GLY A 133 -1.30 -11.93 6.64
N GLU A 134 -0.75 -12.76 7.52
CA GLU A 134 -0.90 -14.23 7.51
C GLU A 134 -2.36 -14.66 7.40
N VAL A 135 -3.24 -14.08 8.24
CA VAL A 135 -4.68 -14.36 8.29
C VAL A 135 -5.37 -14.20 6.94
N ALA A 136 -4.95 -13.22 6.13
CA ALA A 136 -5.54 -12.97 4.82
C ALA A 136 -5.11 -14.02 3.77
N THR A 137 -4.02 -14.74 4.01
CA THR A 137 -3.42 -15.72 3.07
C THR A 137 -3.65 -17.18 3.45
N GLU A 138 -4.13 -17.46 4.67
CA GLU A 138 -4.28 -18.83 5.20
C GLU A 138 -5.12 -19.74 4.29
N GLU A 139 -6.28 -19.26 3.84
CA GLU A 139 -7.18 -20.05 2.98
C GLU A 139 -6.52 -20.41 1.65
N ALA A 140 -5.82 -19.45 1.04
CA ALA A 140 -5.09 -19.67 -0.21
C ALA A 140 -3.92 -20.65 -0.03
N LYS A 141 -3.19 -20.58 1.09
CA LYS A 141 -2.12 -21.54 1.42
C LYS A 141 -2.68 -22.96 1.62
N ALA A 142 -3.80 -23.08 2.32
CA ALA A 142 -4.46 -24.36 2.51
C ALA A 142 -4.92 -24.97 1.17
N ARG A 143 -5.50 -24.14 0.29
CA ARG A 143 -5.90 -24.57 -1.06
C ARG A 143 -4.70 -24.98 -1.91
N LEU A 144 -3.59 -24.26 -1.82
CA LEU A 144 -2.35 -24.62 -2.53
C LEU A 144 -1.86 -26.00 -2.11
N ALA A 145 -1.77 -26.25 -0.80
CA ALA A 145 -1.34 -27.54 -0.26
C ALA A 145 -2.28 -28.69 -0.68
N GLU A 146 -3.59 -28.43 -0.77
CA GLU A 146 -4.56 -29.40 -1.27
C GLU A 146 -4.31 -29.75 -2.75
N LEU A 147 -4.16 -28.74 -3.60
CA LEU A 147 -3.90 -28.92 -5.04
C LEU A 147 -2.56 -29.64 -5.30
N GLU A 148 -1.53 -29.32 -4.53
CA GLU A 148 -0.23 -30.00 -4.61
C GLU A 148 -0.34 -31.47 -4.22
N ALA A 149 -1.11 -31.77 -3.15
CA ALA A 149 -1.35 -33.14 -2.72
C ALA A 149 -2.15 -33.94 -3.76
N GLU A 150 -3.16 -33.32 -4.38
CA GLU A 150 -3.92 -33.93 -5.47
C GLU A 150 -3.03 -34.22 -6.69
N ALA A 151 -2.22 -33.24 -7.11
CA ALA A 151 -1.28 -33.40 -8.22
C ALA A 151 -0.24 -34.50 -7.93
N ALA A 152 0.27 -34.59 -6.70
CA ALA A 152 1.19 -35.64 -6.29
C ALA A 152 0.53 -37.04 -6.35
N ARG A 153 -0.71 -37.16 -5.86
CA ARG A 153 -1.48 -38.42 -5.94
C ARG A 153 -1.74 -38.82 -7.40
N ALA A 154 -2.10 -37.87 -8.26
CA ALA A 154 -2.31 -38.13 -9.68
C ALA A 154 -1.03 -38.67 -10.34
N ARG A 155 0.13 -38.04 -10.10
CA ARG A 155 1.43 -38.53 -10.61
C ARG A 155 1.77 -39.92 -10.11
N ALA A 156 1.50 -40.22 -8.83
CA ALA A 156 1.73 -41.55 -8.27
C ALA A 156 0.85 -42.61 -8.94
N ARG A 157 -0.42 -42.30 -9.22
CA ARG A 157 -1.33 -43.18 -9.97
C ARG A 157 -0.83 -43.45 -11.38
N ASP A 158 -0.37 -42.42 -12.08
CA ASP A 158 0.13 -42.55 -13.44
C ASP A 158 1.41 -43.38 -13.48
N ALA A 159 2.37 -43.11 -12.57
CA ALA A 159 3.61 -43.88 -12.47
C ALA A 159 3.36 -45.36 -12.14
N ALA A 160 2.44 -45.66 -11.22
CA ALA A 160 2.06 -47.03 -10.90
C ALA A 160 1.35 -47.72 -12.08
N THR A 161 0.55 -46.98 -12.86
CA THR A 161 -0.07 -47.49 -14.10
C THR A 161 1.01 -47.85 -15.13
N GLU A 162 2.02 -47.00 -15.33
CA GLU A 162 3.13 -47.27 -16.25
C GLU A 162 3.98 -48.47 -15.81
N ALA A 163 4.30 -48.55 -14.51
CA ALA A 163 5.05 -49.67 -13.94
C ALA A 163 4.32 -51.01 -14.15
N LEU A 164 2.99 -51.00 -13.92
CA LEU A 164 2.14 -52.17 -14.15
C LEU A 164 2.15 -52.63 -15.61
N LEU A 165 1.99 -51.70 -16.55
CA LEU A 165 2.04 -52.01 -17.98
C LEU A 165 3.41 -52.54 -18.41
N SER A 166 4.49 -52.01 -17.82
CA SER A 166 5.84 -52.50 -18.06
C SER A 166 6.03 -53.93 -17.53
N ALA A 167 5.59 -54.22 -16.32
CA ALA A 167 5.67 -55.55 -15.72
C ALA A 167 4.85 -56.59 -16.49
N ALA A 168 3.65 -56.21 -16.94
CA ALA A 168 2.78 -57.04 -17.77
C ALA A 168 3.44 -57.45 -19.11
N SER A 169 4.37 -56.63 -19.61
CA SER A 169 5.12 -56.91 -20.83
C SER A 169 6.38 -57.76 -20.60
N GLY A 170 6.86 -57.85 -19.36
CA GLY A 170 8.15 -58.46 -19.00
C GLY A 170 8.13 -59.98 -18.81
N HIS A 171 6.96 -60.63 -18.81
CA HIS A 171 6.80 -62.07 -18.54
C HIS A 171 7.35 -62.57 -17.20
N ASP A 172 7.59 -61.67 -16.23
CA ASP A 172 7.98 -62.00 -14.87
C ASP A 172 6.74 -61.97 -13.96
N ARG A 173 6.34 -63.14 -13.46
CA ARG A 173 5.13 -63.32 -12.63
C ARG A 173 5.23 -62.60 -11.29
N ASP A 174 6.40 -62.66 -10.64
CA ASP A 174 6.61 -62.05 -9.32
C ASP A 174 6.63 -60.52 -9.44
N ALA A 175 7.26 -60.00 -10.51
CA ALA A 175 7.25 -58.58 -10.81
C ALA A 175 5.84 -58.06 -11.14
N LEU A 176 5.06 -58.83 -11.90
CA LEU A 176 3.67 -58.46 -12.22
C LEU A 176 2.77 -58.46 -10.97
N ALA A 177 2.87 -59.47 -10.12
CA ALA A 177 2.12 -59.54 -8.87
C ALA A 177 2.44 -58.36 -7.93
N ALA A 178 3.72 -58.01 -7.80
CA ALA A 178 4.15 -56.85 -7.02
C ALA A 178 3.60 -55.53 -7.61
N ALA A 179 3.71 -55.35 -8.93
CA ALA A 179 3.23 -54.16 -9.61
C ALA A 179 1.70 -53.99 -9.51
N ILE A 180 0.93 -55.08 -9.52
CA ILE A 180 -0.53 -55.05 -9.29
C ILE A 180 -0.83 -54.50 -7.89
N SER A 181 -0.15 -55.01 -6.86
CA SER A 181 -0.39 -54.56 -5.48
C SER A 181 -0.03 -53.09 -5.28
N GLU A 182 1.06 -52.63 -5.88
CA GLU A 182 1.48 -51.22 -5.83
C GLU A 182 0.50 -50.32 -6.61
N ALA A 183 0.07 -50.75 -7.80
CA ALA A 183 -0.94 -50.06 -8.59
C ALA A 183 -2.28 -49.93 -7.86
N GLU A 184 -2.73 -50.97 -7.16
CA GLU A 184 -3.94 -50.92 -6.33
C GLU A 184 -3.80 -49.96 -5.15
N ALA A 185 -2.66 -49.99 -4.45
CA ALA A 185 -2.40 -49.11 -3.32
C ALA A 185 -2.33 -47.63 -3.74
N ALA A 186 -1.77 -47.36 -4.93
CA ALA A 186 -1.74 -46.02 -5.51
C ALA A 186 -3.10 -45.58 -6.07
N GLY A 187 -4.03 -46.51 -6.32
CA GLY A 187 -5.33 -46.24 -6.94
C GLY A 187 -5.27 -46.12 -8.46
N ALA A 188 -4.37 -46.85 -9.13
CA ALA A 188 -4.25 -46.91 -10.58
C ALA A 188 -5.58 -47.25 -11.29
N ARG A 189 -5.61 -47.10 -12.62
CA ARG A 189 -6.83 -47.32 -13.40
C ARG A 189 -7.33 -48.77 -13.28
N ALA A 190 -8.61 -48.93 -12.95
CA ALA A 190 -9.21 -50.22 -12.62
C ALA A 190 -9.21 -51.22 -13.79
N ASP A 191 -9.37 -50.74 -15.02
CA ASP A 191 -9.29 -51.54 -16.24
C ASP A 191 -7.89 -52.11 -16.47
N VAL A 192 -6.85 -51.30 -16.27
CA VAL A 192 -5.44 -51.74 -16.37
C VAL A 192 -5.11 -52.78 -15.30
N VAL A 193 -5.53 -52.53 -14.04
CA VAL A 193 -5.33 -53.47 -12.94
C VAL A 193 -6.05 -54.79 -13.20
N THR A 194 -7.29 -54.75 -13.71
CA THR A 194 -8.07 -55.97 -14.00
C THR A 194 -7.40 -56.80 -15.10
N SER A 195 -6.98 -56.16 -16.20
CA SER A 195 -6.30 -56.85 -17.29
C SER A 195 -4.98 -57.49 -16.86
N ALA A 196 -4.20 -56.79 -16.02
CA ALA A 196 -2.96 -57.34 -15.47
C ALA A 196 -3.19 -58.57 -14.57
N LYS A 197 -4.28 -58.57 -13.78
CA LYS A 197 -4.67 -59.73 -12.95
C LYS A 197 -5.09 -60.93 -13.79
N GLU A 198 -5.85 -60.71 -14.85
CA GLU A 198 -6.23 -61.77 -15.79
C GLU A 198 -5.00 -62.39 -16.43
N GLN A 199 -4.06 -61.55 -16.89
CA GLN A 199 -2.80 -61.99 -17.47
C GLN A 199 -1.94 -62.79 -16.49
N LEU A 200 -1.85 -62.36 -15.22
CA LEU A 200 -1.15 -63.12 -14.18
C LEU A 200 -1.80 -64.50 -13.96
N ALA A 201 -3.13 -64.57 -13.92
CA ALA A 201 -3.86 -65.83 -13.76
C ALA A 201 -3.65 -66.77 -14.96
N GLU A 202 -3.59 -66.24 -16.18
CA GLU A 202 -3.25 -67.01 -17.38
C GLU A 202 -1.83 -67.58 -17.30
N TRP A 203 -0.86 -66.78 -16.82
CA TRP A 203 0.50 -67.25 -16.62
C TRP A 203 0.55 -68.34 -15.55
N GLU A 204 -0.15 -68.21 -14.43
CA GLU A 204 -0.19 -69.24 -13.39
C GLU A 204 -0.81 -70.57 -13.85
N ALA A 205 -1.74 -70.52 -14.81
CA ALA A 205 -2.39 -71.70 -15.38
C ALA A 205 -1.56 -72.42 -16.47
N ALA A 206 -0.50 -71.78 -16.98
CA ALA A 206 0.42 -72.29 -18.00
C ALA A 206 1.73 -72.84 -17.41
#